data_AF-A0A0T0MM69-F1
#
_entry.id   AF-A0A0T0MM69-F1
#
_cell.length_a   1.000
_cell.length_b   1.000
_cell.length_c   1.000
_cell.angle_alpha   90.00
_cell.angle_beta   90.00
_cell.angle_gamma   90.00
#
_symmetry.space_group_name_H-M   'P 1'
#
loop_
_entity.id
_entity.type
_entity.pdbx_description
1 polymer ?
#
loop_
_entity_poly.entity_id
_entity_poly.type
_entity_poly.pdbx_seq_one_letter_code
_entity_poly.pdbx_strand_id
1 'polypeptide(L)' 'MTIRHAGQLHHIGIGRTHARTHVILLIQDLDIRIINASTGELLRELTLDTTRDYQRQPPRPGTTKRAEP' A
#
# COMPACT_ATOMS: atom_id res chain seq x y z
N MET A 1 -3.03 -7.11 1.23
CA MET A 1 -3.16 -6.78 2.66
C MET A 1 -4.45 -6.02 2.85
N THR A 2 -5.07 -6.14 4.01
CA THR A 2 -6.30 -5.44 4.36
C THR A 2 -6.17 -4.78 5.72
N ILE A 3 -6.74 -3.59 5.87
CA ILE A 3 -6.84 -2.83 7.12
C ILE A 3 -8.32 -2.56 7.36
N ARG A 4 -8.77 -2.56 8.62
CA ARG A 4 -10.13 -2.18 8.98
C ARG A 4 -10.11 -0.83 9.70
N HIS A 5 -10.87 0.14 9.20
CA HIS A 5 -11.02 1.48 9.80
C HIS A 5 -12.51 1.79 9.92
N ALA A 6 -12.96 2.24 11.10
CA ALA A 6 -14.38 2.53 11.39
C ALA A 6 -15.37 1.42 10.93
N GLY A 7 -14.97 0.15 11.11
CA GLY A 7 -15.78 -1.00 10.69
C GLY A 7 -15.72 -1.34 9.20
N GLN A 8 -15.13 -0.49 8.35
CA GLN A 8 -14.98 -0.72 6.90
C GLN A 8 -13.63 -1.36 6.57
N LEU A 9 -13.63 -2.24 5.58
CA LEU A 9 -12.47 -3.01 5.13
C LEU A 9 -11.82 -2.29 3.94
N HIS A 10 -10.51 -2.03 4.03
CA HIS A 10 -9.74 -1.37 2.99
C HIS A 10 -8.57 -2.26 2.55
N HIS A 11 -8.51 -2.57 1.27
CA HIS A 11 -7.45 -3.31 0.62
C HIS A 11 -6.30 -2.38 0.26
N ILE A 12 -5.10 -2.65 0.78
CA ILE A 12 -3.90 -1.91 0.38
C ILE A 12 -3.22 -2.67 -0.74
N GLY A 13 -3.11 -2.03 -1.91
CA GLY A 13 -2.59 -2.60 -3.14
C GLY A 13 -1.07 -2.81 -3.15
N ILE A 14 -0.52 -3.59 -2.22
CA ILE A 14 0.90 -3.97 -2.18
C ILE A 14 1.11 -5.49 -2.23
N GLY A 15 0.04 -6.26 -1.95
CA GLY A 15 0.16 -7.66 -1.55
C GLY A 15 0.82 -8.58 -2.58
N ARG A 16 0.58 -8.38 -3.89
CA ARG A 16 1.18 -9.21 -4.94
C ARG A 16 2.69 -8.98 -5.07
N THR A 17 3.13 -7.72 -5.00
CA THR A 17 4.53 -7.33 -5.14
C THR A 17 5.39 -7.80 -3.97
N HIS A 18 4.82 -7.82 -2.76
CA HIS A 18 5.52 -8.17 -1.52
C HIS A 18 4.95 -9.44 -0.87
N ALA A 19 4.52 -10.40 -1.69
CA ALA A 19 3.96 -11.65 -1.19
C ALA A 19 5.00 -12.39 -0.33
N ARG A 20 4.56 -12.91 0.83
CA ARG A 20 5.42 -13.60 1.82
C ARG A 20 6.51 -12.72 2.46
N THR A 21 6.50 -11.42 2.23
CA THR A 21 7.35 -10.47 2.97
C THR A 21 6.68 -10.13 4.29
N HIS A 22 7.37 -10.35 5.41
CA HIS A 22 6.94 -9.84 6.71
C HIS A 22 7.11 -8.32 6.75
N VAL A 23 6.10 -7.64 7.29
CA VAL A 23 6.07 -6.18 7.34
C VAL A 23 5.72 -5.68 8.73
N ILE A 24 6.25 -4.50 9.06
CA ILE A 24 5.79 -3.67 10.17
C ILE A 24 4.84 -2.63 9.59
N LEU A 25 3.64 -2.53 10.18
CA LEU A 25 2.66 -1.51 9.88
C LEU A 25 2.68 -0.45 10.98
N LEU A 26 2.97 0.78 10.60
CA LEU A 26 2.80 1.95 11.47
C LEU A 26 1.56 2.71 10.97
N ILE A 27 0.58 2.88 11.85
CA ILE A 27 -0.68 3.55 11.55
C ILE A 27 -0.87 4.66 12.58
N GLN A 28 -1.02 5.89 12.10
CA GLN A 28 -1.40 7.03 12.90
C GLN A 28 -2.58 7.71 12.19
N ASP A 29 -3.77 7.60 12.77
CA ASP A 29 -5.03 8.01 12.15
C ASP A 29 -5.20 7.40 10.75
N LEU A 30 -5.16 8.21 9.70
CA LEU A 30 -5.26 7.76 8.31
C LEU A 30 -3.90 7.58 7.64
N ASP A 31 -2.81 7.98 8.27
CA ASP A 31 -1.46 7.88 7.72
C ASP A 31 -0.86 6.51 8.03
N ILE A 32 -0.43 5.82 6.97
CA ILE A 32 0.01 4.44 7.01
C ILE A 32 1.39 4.31 6.37
N ARG A 33 2.31 3.71 7.12
CA ARG A 33 3.64 3.29 6.63
C ARG A 33 3.79 1.79 6.71
N ILE A 34 4.33 1.21 5.65
CA ILE A 34 4.55 -0.22 5.52
C ILE A 34 6.05 -0.45 5.31
N ILE A 35 6.66 -1.13 6.27
CA ILE A 35 8.12 -1.27 6.35
C ILE A 35 8.46 -2.77 6.30
N ASN A 36 9.51 -3.14 5.56
CA ASN A 36 10.04 -4.50 5.59
C ASN A 36 10.58 -4.80 6.99
N ALA A 37 10.06 -5.86 7.63
CA ALA A 37 10.40 -6.18 9.01
C ALA A 37 11.87 -6.60 9.20
N SER A 38 12.52 -7.14 8.16
CA SER A 38 13.89 -7.62 8.23
C SER A 38 14.92 -6.55 7.84
N THR A 39 14.60 -5.68 6.88
CA THR A 39 15.56 -4.70 6.33
C THR A 39 15.33 -3.28 6.84
N GLY A 40 14.14 -2.97 7.38
CA GLY A 40 13.75 -1.60 7.71
C GLY A 40 13.40 -0.74 6.48
N GLU A 41 13.37 -1.30 5.27
CA GLU A 41 13.05 -0.56 4.04
C GLU A 41 11.58 -0.14 4.01
N LEU A 42 11.31 1.13 3.68
CA LEU A 42 9.95 1.62 3.44
C LEU A 42 9.42 1.07 2.11
N LEU A 43 8.44 0.17 2.19
CA LEU A 43 7.81 -0.45 1.02
C LEU A 43 6.70 0.43 0.43
N ARG A 44 5.96 1.14 1.29
CA ARG A 44 4.90 2.06 0.89
C ARG A 44 4.54 3.02 2.03
N GLU A 45 4.24 4.25 1.65
CA GLU A 45 3.57 5.26 2.48
C GLU A 45 2.28 5.70 1.78
N LEU A 46 1.20 5.86 2.52
CA LEU A 46 -0.08 6.36 2.01
C LEU A 46 -0.91 7.00 3.13
N THR A 47 -1.77 7.93 2.76
CA THR A 47 -2.95 8.31 3.55
C THR A 47 -4.15 7.48 3.06
N LEU A 48 -4.91 6.90 3.98
CA LEU A 48 -6.06 6.06 3.71
C LEU A 48 -7.22 6.89 3.16
N ASP A 49 -7.61 6.65 1.90
CA ASP A 49 -8.85 7.20 1.34
C ASP A 49 -10.05 6.37 1.85
N THR A 50 -10.76 6.89 2.84
CA THR A 50 -11.90 6.18 3.46
C THR A 50 -13.10 6.04 2.52
N THR A 51 -13.12 6.72 1.37
CA THR A 51 -14.19 6.61 0.37
C THR A 51 -14.01 5.42 -0.57
N ARG A 52 -12.85 4.73 -0.50
CA ARG A 52 -12.50 3.64 -1.39
C ARG A 52 -12.14 2.36 -0.63
N ASP A 53 -12.68 1.25 -1.11
CA ASP A 53 -12.32 -0.08 -0.63
C ASP A 53 -10.89 -0.47 -1.04
N TYR A 54 -10.41 -0.03 -2.20
CA TYR A 54 -9.11 -0.42 -2.76
C TYR A 54 -8.13 0.75 -2.94
N GLN A 55 -7.05 0.71 -2.18
CA GLN A 55 -5.95 1.69 -2.20
C GLN A 55 -4.89 1.29 -3.23
N ARG A 56 -5.11 1.66 -4.49
CA ARG A 56 -4.17 1.39 -5.60
C ARG A 56 -2.78 1.92 -5.30
N GLN A 57 -1.74 1.19 -5.69
CA GLN A 57 -0.39 1.72 -5.70
C GLN A 57 -0.24 2.60 -6.94
N PRO A 58 0.34 3.81 -6.84
CA PRO A 58 0.65 4.61 -8.01
C PRO A 58 1.60 3.84 -8.94
N PRO A 59 1.55 4.06 -10.26
CA PRO A 59 2.51 3.49 -11.18
C PRO A 59 3.93 3.78 -10.71
N ARG A 60 4.82 2.80 -10.81
CA ARG A 60 6.23 3.02 -10.48
C ARG A 60 6.76 4.08 -11.46
N PRO A 61 7.51 5.10 -11.00
CA PRO A 61 8.18 6.02 -11.91
C PRO A 61 8.98 5.21 -12.93
N GLY A 62 8.66 5.33 -14.23
CA GLY A 62 9.30 4.58 -15.31
C GLY A 62 8.48 3.45 -15.96
N THR A 63 7.28 3.12 -15.45
CA THR A 63 6.37 2.17 -16.11
C THR A 63 5.18 2.88 -16.76
N THR A 64 5.42 3.93 -17.55
CA THR A 64 4.42 4.39 -18.51
C THR A 64 4.54 3.46 -19.70
N LYS A 65 3.56 2.57 -19.91
CA LYS A 65 3.44 1.89 -21.21
C LYS A 65 3.34 3.01 -22.24
N ARG A 66 4.37 3.16 -23.08
CA ARG A 66 4.31 3.96 -24.30
C ARG A 66 3.13 3.41 -25.08
N ALA A 67 2.03 4.14 -25.13
CA ALA A 67 0.97 3.86 -26.08
C ALA A 67 1.59 4.18 -27.45
N GLU A 68 2.02 3.14 -28.17
CA GLU A 68 2.35 3.30 -29.58
C GLU A 68 1.04 3.44 -30.36
N PRO A 69 0.97 4.43 -31.28
CA PRO A 69 -0.22 4.70 -32.09
C PRO A 69 -0.51 3.59 -33.09
#